data_AF-A0A3B9GUE9-F1
#
_entry.id   AF-A0A3B9GUE9-F1
#
_cell.length_a   1.000
_cell.length_b   1.000
_cell.length_c   1.000
_cell.angle_alpha   90.00
_cell.angle_beta   90.00
_cell.angle_gamma   90.00
#
_symmetry.space_group_name_H-M   'P 1'
#
loop_
_entity.id
_entity.type
_entity.pdbx_description
1 polymer ?
#
loop_
_entity_poly.entity_id
_entity_poly.type
_entity_poly.pdbx_seq_one_letter_code
_entity_poly.pdbx_strand_id
1 'polypeptide(L)' 'FCGMMAIRQALIARGEGETRKRVLVPESAHGTNPATAAQCGFIVDEIKANKRGRVDMDDLKA' A
#
# COMPACT_ATOMS: atom_id res chain seq x y z
N PHE A 1 6.93 -0.93 9.62
CA PHE A 1 6.06 -0.30 10.63
C PHE A 1 6.30 1.20 10.77
N CYS A 2 7.44 1.67 11.29
CA CYS A 2 7.70 3.10 11.54
C CYS A 2 7.49 4.02 10.32
N GLY A 3 7.96 3.59 9.13
CA GLY A 3 7.77 4.37 7.89
C GLY A 3 6.29 4.58 7.52
N MET A 4 5.46 3.56 7.70
CA MET A 4 4.01 3.64 7.42
C MET A 4 3.30 4.59 8.40
N MET A 5 3.68 4.56 9.68
CA MET A 5 3.16 5.50 10.68
C MET A 5 3.55 6.95 10.35
N ALA A 6 4.81 7.19 9.96
CA ALA A 6 5.27 8.52 9.58
C ALA A 6 4.52 9.06 8.35
N ILE A 7 4.33 8.22 7.32
CA ILE A 7 3.51 8.57 6.14
C ILE A 7 2.08 8.90 6.56
N ARG A 8 1.45 8.06 7.39
CA ARG A 8 0.08 8.31 7.87
C ARG A 8 -0.05 9.66 8.59
N GLN A 9 0.86 9.97 9.49
CA GLN A 9 0.85 11.25 10.20
C GLN A 9 1.06 12.43 9.26
N ALA A 10 1.96 12.32 8.28
CA ALA A 10 2.15 13.35 7.27
C ALA A 10 0.91 13.57 6.38
N LEU A 11 0.13 12.53 6.10
CA LEU A 11 -1.13 12.63 5.36
C LEU A 11 -2.21 13.31 6.21
N ILE A 12 -2.35 12.94 7.48
CA ILE A 12 -3.29 13.57 8.42
C ILE A 12 -2.97 15.06 8.58
N ALA A 13 -1.69 15.42 8.77
CA ALA A 13 -1.27 16.81 8.91
C ALA A 13 -1.57 17.67 7.67
N ARG A 14 -1.68 17.06 6.48
CA ARG A 14 -2.09 17.71 5.23
C ARG A 14 -3.61 17.73 4.99
N GLY A 15 -4.40 17.15 5.91
CA GLY A 15 -5.84 16.99 5.73
C GLY A 15 -6.21 15.88 4.73
N GLU A 16 -5.26 15.05 4.31
CA GLU A 16 -5.45 13.96 3.34
C GLU A 16 -5.73 12.60 4.01
N GLY A 17 -5.80 12.55 5.34
CA GLY A 17 -6.00 11.28 6.08
C GLY A 17 -7.29 10.55 5.69
N GLU A 18 -8.30 11.28 5.24
CA GLU A 18 -9.58 10.70 4.80
C GLU A 18 -9.55 10.22 3.34
N THR A 19 -8.75 10.84 2.48
CA THR A 19 -8.70 10.55 1.04
C THR A 19 -7.58 9.58 0.67
N ARG A 20 -6.52 9.49 1.49
CA ARG A 20 -5.33 8.65 1.26
C ARG A 20 -5.28 7.47 2.23
N LYS A 21 -6.23 6.54 2.09
CA LYS A 21 -6.35 5.35 2.95
C LYS A 21 -5.84 4.06 2.33
N ARG A 22 -5.51 4.05 1.04
CA ARG A 22 -5.15 2.84 0.28
C ARG A 22 -3.65 2.70 0.11
N VAL A 23 -3.13 1.48 0.28
CA VAL A 23 -1.73 1.11 0.10
C VAL A 23 -1.69 -0.03 -0.91
N LEU A 24 -1.05 0.22 -2.04
CA LEU A 24 -0.87 -0.78 -3.08
C LEU A 24 0.33 -1.67 -2.74
N VAL A 25 0.14 -2.98 -2.79
CA VAL A 25 1.19 -3.97 -2.46
C VAL A 25 1.26 -5.01 -3.59
N PRO A 26 2.42 -5.22 -4.23
CA PRO A 26 2.57 -6.31 -5.19
C PRO A 26 2.30 -7.68 -4.55
N GLU A 27 1.67 -8.61 -5.26
CA GLU A 27 1.43 -9.99 -4.76
C GLU A 27 2.74 -10.71 -4.36
N SER A 28 3.87 -10.30 -4.95
CA SER A 28 5.19 -10.84 -4.65
C SER A 28 5.82 -10.28 -3.35
N ALA A 29 5.15 -9.36 -2.66
CA ALA A 29 5.69 -8.72 -1.46
C ALA A 29 5.76 -9.70 -0.28
N HIS A 30 6.75 -9.50 0.60
CA HIS A 30 6.83 -10.24 1.86
C HIS A 30 5.59 -9.97 2.72
N GLY A 31 5.00 -11.01 3.33
CA GLY A 31 3.73 -10.92 4.05
C GLY A 31 3.68 -9.91 5.21
N THR A 32 4.84 -9.48 5.72
CA THR A 32 4.89 -8.38 6.71
C THR A 32 4.44 -7.04 6.15
N ASN A 33 4.52 -6.83 4.84
CA ASN A 33 4.16 -5.58 4.19
C ASN A 33 2.65 -5.34 4.24
N PRO A 34 1.78 -6.23 3.71
CA PRO A 34 0.34 -6.07 3.84
C PRO A 34 -0.10 -6.07 5.31
N ALA A 35 0.50 -6.92 6.15
CA ALA A 35 0.18 -6.97 7.59
C ALA A 35 0.49 -5.63 8.29
N THR A 36 1.65 -5.02 8.01
CA THR A 36 2.02 -3.71 8.58
C THR A 36 1.09 -2.61 8.10
N ALA A 37 0.73 -2.59 6.82
CA ALA A 37 -0.15 -1.58 6.26
C ALA A 37 -1.54 -1.64 6.91
N ALA A 38 -2.10 -2.85 7.03
CA ALA A 38 -3.35 -3.10 7.74
C ALA A 38 -3.27 -2.69 9.22
N GLN A 39 -2.18 -3.06 9.92
CA GLN A 39 -1.95 -2.68 11.32
C GLN A 39 -1.86 -1.15 11.49
N CYS A 40 -1.33 -0.45 10.48
CA CYS A 40 -1.29 1.00 10.45
C CYS A 40 -2.61 1.65 10.03
N GLY A 41 -3.70 0.89 9.86
CA GLY A 41 -5.04 1.38 9.54
C GLY A 41 -5.25 1.78 8.08
N PHE A 42 -4.39 1.31 7.18
CA PHE A 42 -4.60 1.45 5.73
C PHE A 42 -5.41 0.27 5.19
N ILE A 43 -6.15 0.53 4.11
CA ILE A 43 -6.74 -0.48 3.23
C ILE A 43 -5.62 -0.97 2.31
N VAL A 44 -5.45 -2.28 2.21
CA VAL A 44 -4.43 -2.90 1.37
C VAL A 44 -5.08 -3.37 0.07
N ASP A 45 -4.52 -2.96 -1.05
CA ASP A 45 -4.91 -3.46 -2.36
C ASP A 45 -3.72 -4.15 -3.02
N GLU A 46 -3.95 -5.38 -3.44
CA GLU A 46 -2.91 -6.17 -4.11
C GLU A 46 -2.80 -5.80 -5.58
N ILE A 47 -1.57 -5.71 -6.08
CA ILE A 47 -1.28 -5.56 -7.51
C ILE A 47 -0.75 -6.89 -8.02
N LYS A 48 -1.36 -7.41 -9.08
CA LYS A 48 -0.96 -8.68 -9.69
C LYS A 48 0.45 -8.62 -10.26
N ALA A 49 1.08 -9.79 -10.37
CA ALA A 49 2.29 -9.93 -11.15
C ALA A 49 1.95 -10.28 -12.61
N ASN A 50 2.77 -9.77 -13.52
CA ASN A 50 2.80 -10.19 -14.91
C ASN A 50 3.49 -11.55 -15.07
N LYS A 51 3.49 -12.09 -16.29
CA LYS A 51 4.10 -13.39 -16.66
C LYS A 51 5.60 -13.52 -16.32
N ARG A 52 6.29 -12.43 -15.98
CA ARG A 52 7.70 -12.39 -15.60
C ARG A 52 7.91 -12.25 -14.09
N GLY A 53 6.85 -12.34 -13.29
CA GLY A 53 6.91 -12.17 -11.83
C GLY A 53 7.21 -10.74 -11.39
N ARG A 54 6.92 -9.74 -12.24
CA ARG A 54 7.06 -8.31 -11.92
C ARG A 54 5.68 -7.68 -11.80
N VAL A 55 5.58 -6.52 -11.18
CA VAL A 55 4.34 -5.73 -11.12
C VAL A 55 3.69 -5.62 -12.51
N ASP A 56 2.41 -5.96 -12.59
CA ASP A 56 1.60 -5.72 -13.77
C ASP A 56 1.26 -4.23 -13.85
N MET A 57 1.69 -3.58 -14.93
CA MET A 57 1.52 -2.13 -15.12
C MET A 57 0.10 -1.77 -15.56
N ASP A 58 -0.64 -2.71 -16.13
CA ASP A 58 -2.03 -2.50 -16.52
C ASP A 58 -2.91 -2.61 -15.28
N ASP A 59 -2.66 -3.61 -14.43
CA ASP A 59 -3.34 -3.78 -13.13
C ASP A 59 -3.02 -2.63 -12.16
N LEU A 60 -1.79 -2.10 -12.16
CA LEU A 60 -1.39 -0.93 -11.36
C LEU A 60 -2.15 0.35 -11.74
N LYS A 61 -2.55 0.49 -13.00
CA LYS A 61 -3.20 1.72 -13.53
C LYS A 61 -4.73 1.68 -13.47
N ALA A 62 -5.31 0.50 -13.30
CA ALA A 62 -6.76 0.27 -13.27
C ALA A 62 -7.39 0.89 -12.01
#